data_AF-A0A6L8W3V8-F1
#
_entry.id   AF-A0A6L8W3V8-F1
#
_cell.length_a   1.000
_cell.length_b   1.000
_cell.length_c   1.000
_cell.angle_alpha   90.00
_cell.angle_beta   90.00
_cell.angle_gamma   90.00
#
_symmetry.space_group_name_H-M   'P 1'
#
loop_
_entity.id
_entity.type
_entity.pdbx_description
1 polymer ?
#
loop_
_entity_poly.entity_id
_entity_poly.type
_entity_poly.pdbx_seq_one_letter_code
_entity_poly.pdbx_strand_id
1 'polypeptide(L)' 'MKKLLISTATLTLLAAAPALAAAPDFKTIDTDGNGSVSYEELIVVMPDTSKEQFASVDLDKSGELSMEEYTAATKS' A
#
# COMPACT_ATOMS: atom_id res chain seq x y z
N MET A 1 15.21 23.50 5.21
CA MET A 1 14.74 22.60 6.29
C MET A 1 13.49 21.90 5.76
N LYS A 2 13.56 20.61 5.45
CA LYS A 2 12.41 19.89 4.89
C LYS A 2 11.46 19.58 6.04
N LYS A 3 10.34 20.29 6.08
CA LYS A 3 9.32 20.19 7.12
C LYS A 3 8.54 18.90 6.85
N LEU A 4 8.84 17.87 7.64
CA LEU A 4 8.04 16.66 7.72
C LEU A 4 6.69 17.04 8.32
N LEU A 5 5.70 17.22 7.44
CA LEU A 5 4.30 17.31 7.84
C LEU A 5 3.88 15.88 8.15
N ILE A 6 3.88 15.54 9.44
CA ILE A 6 3.23 14.34 9.96
C ILE A 6 1.73 14.59 9.75
N SER A 7 1.21 14.12 8.62
CA SER A 7 -0.22 14.11 8.35
C SER A 7 -0.84 13.09 9.28
N THR A 8 -1.52 13.57 10.31
CA THR A 8 -2.33 12.74 11.20
C THR A 8 -3.50 12.18 10.39
N ALA A 9 -3.29 11.03 9.76
CA ALA A 9 -4.31 10.32 9.02
C ALA A 9 -5.21 9.58 10.01
N THR A 10 -6.42 10.11 10.19
CA THR A 10 -7.52 9.42 10.85
C THR A 10 -7.84 8.15 10.05
N LEU A 11 -7.45 6.99 10.57
CA LEU A 11 -7.76 5.67 10.01
C LEU A 11 -9.26 5.38 10.16
N THR A 12 -10.07 5.94 9.27
CA THR A 12 -11.48 5.55 9.13
C THR A 12 -11.54 4.21 8.40
N LEU A 13 -11.51 3.13 9.18
CA LEU A 13 -11.71 1.75 8.72
C LEU A 13 -13.09 1.63 8.05
N LEU A 14 -13.14 1.73 6.72
CA LEU A 14 -14.34 1.44 5.96
C LEU A 14 -14.35 -0.02 5.48
N ALA A 15 -15.09 -0.81 6.25
CA ALA A 15 -15.90 -1.97 5.86
C ALA A 15 -15.33 -3.02 4.90
N ALA A 16 -15.26 -4.25 5.45
CA ALA A 16 -15.08 -5.53 4.79
C ALA A 16 -15.91 -5.74 3.51
N ALA A 17 -15.27 -6.30 2.49
CA ALA A 17 -15.91 -7.07 1.44
C ALA A 17 -15.06 -8.33 1.13
N PRO A 18 -15.64 -9.55 1.18
CA PRO A 18 -14.97 -10.76 0.75
C PRO A 18 -15.28 -10.97 -0.73
N ALA A 19 -14.38 -10.62 -1.66
CA ALA A 19 -14.51 -11.09 -3.04
C ALA A 19 -13.21 -10.96 -3.85
N LEU A 20 -12.62 -12.13 -4.13
CA LEU A 20 -12.14 -12.52 -5.45
C LEU A 20 -10.83 -11.89 -5.96
N ALA A 21 -9.71 -12.55 -5.64
CA ALA A 21 -8.61 -12.94 -6.54
C ALA A 21 -8.09 -11.96 -7.63
N ALA A 22 -8.34 -10.67 -7.48
CA ALA A 22 -7.73 -9.59 -8.23
C ALA A 22 -7.08 -8.69 -7.19
N ALA A 23 -5.80 -8.37 -7.39
CA ALA A 23 -5.15 -7.44 -6.49
C ALA A 23 -5.94 -6.11 -6.49
N PRO A 24 -6.18 -5.52 -5.31
CA PRO A 24 -6.89 -4.24 -5.21
C PRO A 24 -6.22 -3.17 -6.07
N ASP A 25 -7.01 -2.27 -6.66
CA ASP A 25 -6.44 -1.18 -7.45
C ASP A 25 -5.51 -0.31 -6.59
N PHE A 26 -4.34 0.07 -7.11
CA PHE A 26 -3.38 0.91 -6.38
C PHE A 26 -4.04 2.15 -5.74
N LYS A 27 -4.93 2.81 -6.49
CA LYS A 27 -5.67 3.99 -6.05
C LYS A 27 -6.67 3.75 -4.91
N THR A 28 -7.09 2.51 -4.67
CA THR A 28 -8.00 2.19 -3.56
C THR A 28 -7.22 1.89 -2.27
N ILE A 29 -5.94 1.55 -2.39
CA ILE A 29 -5.04 1.25 -1.27
C ILE A 29 -4.26 2.51 -0.87
N ASP A 30 -3.83 3.33 -1.83
CA ASP A 30 -3.24 4.66 -1.64
C ASP A 30 -4.35 5.61 -1.12
N THR A 31 -4.61 5.51 0.18
CA THR A 31 -5.71 6.24 0.83
C THR A 31 -5.34 7.67 1.14
N ASP A 32 -4.04 7.95 1.33
CA ASP A 32 -3.53 9.29 1.54
C ASP A 32 -3.29 10.07 0.22
N GLY A 33 -3.27 9.36 -0.92
CA GLY A 33 -3.11 9.93 -2.25
C GLY A 33 -1.71 10.46 -2.51
N ASN A 34 -0.70 9.96 -1.80
CA ASN A 34 0.68 10.43 -1.90
C ASN A 34 1.42 9.85 -3.13
N GLY A 35 0.82 8.85 -3.81
CA GLY A 35 1.39 8.20 -4.98
C GLY A 35 2.30 7.00 -4.67
N SER A 36 2.31 6.54 -3.42
CA SER A 36 2.93 5.30 -2.94
C SER A 36 1.94 4.55 -2.02
N VAL A 37 2.17 3.26 -1.78
CA VAL A 37 1.37 2.44 -0.85
C VAL A 37 2.28 2.02 0.29
N SER A 38 1.96 2.50 1.50
CA SER A 38 2.66 2.07 2.70
C SER A 38 2.30 0.64 3.08
N TYR A 39 3.16 -0.02 3.87
CA TYR A 39 2.87 -1.36 4.40
C TYR A 39 1.57 -1.37 5.22
N GLU A 40 1.31 -0.30 5.97
CA GLU A 40 0.12 -0.15 6.81
C GLU A 40 -1.16 -0.06 5.98
N GLU A 41 -1.14 0.64 4.85
CA GLU A 41 -2.26 0.67 3.91
C GLU A 41 -2.43 -0.67 3.19
N LEU A 42 -1.34 -1.33 2.82
CA LEU A 42 -1.40 -2.62 2.15
C LEU A 42 -2.03 -3.69 3.03
N ILE A 43 -1.67 -3.81 4.32
CA ILE A 43 -2.23 -4.83 5.22
C ILE A 43 -3.69 -4.59 5.60
N VAL A 44 -4.20 -3.36 5.42
CA VAL A 44 -5.63 -3.07 5.60
C VAL A 44 -6.46 -3.78 4.54
N VAL A 45 -5.95 -3.90 3.32
CA VAL A 45 -6.64 -4.55 2.20
C VAL A 45 -6.18 -6.00 1.98
N MET A 46 -4.89 -6.27 2.20
CA MET A 46 -4.22 -7.55 2.05
C MET A 46 -3.54 -7.97 3.36
N PRO A 47 -4.31 -8.39 4.37
CA PRO A 47 -3.76 -8.77 5.68
C PRO A 47 -2.85 -9.99 5.64
N ASP A 48 -2.91 -10.79 4.57
CA ASP A 48 -2.04 -11.95 4.35
C ASP A 48 -0.64 -11.57 3.82
N THR A 49 -0.40 -10.29 3.49
CA THR A 49 0.90 -9.82 3.02
C THR A 49 1.90 -9.71 4.19
N SER A 50 2.95 -10.53 4.12
CA SER A 50 4.09 -10.44 5.03
C SER A 50 5.01 -9.25 4.70
N LYS A 51 5.77 -8.79 5.70
CA LYS A 51 6.78 -7.74 5.50
C LYS A 51 7.87 -8.18 4.52
N GLU A 52 8.19 -9.46 4.48
CA GLU A 52 9.17 -10.03 3.56
C GLU A 52 8.69 -9.98 2.11
N GLN A 53 7.40 -10.25 1.88
CA GLN A 53 6.78 -10.09 0.56
C GLN A 53 6.78 -8.62 0.14
N PHE A 54 6.39 -7.71 1.04
CA PHE A 54 6.45 -6.27 0.79
C PHE A 54 7.88 -5.81 0.45
N ALA A 55 8.87 -6.20 1.25
CA ALA A 55 10.27 -5.88 1.01
C ALA A 55 10.87 -6.54 -0.25
N SER A 56 10.23 -7.58 -0.78
CA SER A 56 10.64 -8.20 -2.04
C SER A 56 10.17 -7.43 -3.27
N VAL A 57 9.14 -6.60 -3.12
CA VAL A 57 8.59 -5.75 -4.19
C VAL A 57 8.98 -4.28 -4.04
N ASP A 58 9.37 -3.84 -2.84
CA ASP A 58 10.05 -2.58 -2.55
C ASP A 58 11.53 -2.67 -3.01
N LEU A 59 11.77 -2.41 -4.28
CA LEU A 59 13.09 -2.55 -4.91
C LEU A 59 14.01 -1.40 -4.55
N ASP A 60 13.45 -0.21 -4.36
CA ASP A 60 14.20 1.00 -4.00
C ASP A 60 14.45 1.14 -2.49
N LYS A 61 13.82 0.30 -1.67
CA LYS A 61 13.91 0.26 -0.21
C LYS A 61 13.47 1.56 0.44
N SER A 62 12.50 2.23 -0.17
CA SER A 62 11.88 3.44 0.35
C SER A 62 11.01 3.17 1.59
N GLY A 63 10.55 1.92 1.76
CA GLY A 63 9.58 1.52 2.79
C GLY A 63 8.13 1.70 2.34
N GLU A 64 7.90 2.07 1.09
CA GLU A 64 6.60 2.25 0.44
C GLU A 64 6.65 1.64 -0.96
N LEU A 65 5.51 1.25 -1.55
CA LEU A 65 5.45 0.75 -2.92
C LEU A 65 5.00 1.84 -3.85
N SER A 66 5.85 2.20 -4.81
CA SER A 66 5.44 3.05 -5.93
C SER A 66 4.37 2.38 -6.80
N MET A 67 3.64 3.16 -7.59
CA MET A 67 2.67 2.63 -8.55
C MET A 67 3.31 1.61 -9.49
N GLU A 68 4.55 1.85 -9.90
CA GLU A 68 5.33 0.98 -10.77
C GLU A 68 5.64 -0.36 -10.09
N GLU A 69 6.10 -0.34 -8.84
CA GLU A 69 6.41 -1.55 -8.06
C GLU A 69 5.15 -2.36 -7.74
N TYR A 70 4.08 -1.67 -7.34
CA TYR A 70 2.78 -2.30 -7.10
C TYR A 70 2.23 -2.95 -8.37
N THR A 71 2.30 -2.26 -9.51
CA THR A 71 1.87 -2.81 -10.80
C THR A 71 2.73 -4.01 -11.20
N ALA A 72 4.04 -3.97 -10.96
CA ALA A 72 4.93 -5.08 -11.24
C ALA A 72 4.61 -6.31 -10.36
N ALA A 73 4.29 -6.09 -9.08
CA ALA A 73 3.91 -7.13 -8.14
C ALA A 73 2.58 -7.81 -8.50
N THR A 74 1.62 -7.05 -9.03
CA THR A 74 0.26 -7.52 -9.35
C THR A 74 0.12 -8.12 -10.75
N LYS A 75 1.09 -7.91 -11.65
CA LYS A 75 1.06 -8.38 -13.04
C LYS A 75 1.39 -9.87 -13.28
N SER A 76 1.35 -10.72 -12.24
CA SER A 76 1.70 -12.14 -12.36
C SER A 76 0.56 -13.01 -12.88
#